data_AF-A0A8C9PRA5-F1
#
_entry.id   AF-A0A8C9PRA5-F1
#
_cell.length_a   1.000
_cell.length_b   1.000
_cell.length_c   1.000
_cell.angle_alpha   90.00
_cell.angle_beta   90.00
_cell.angle_gamma   90.00
#
_symmetry.space_group_name_H-M   'P 1'
#
loop_
_entity.id
_entity.type
_entity.pdbx_description
1 polymer ?
#
loop_
_entity_poly.entity_id
_entity_poly.type
_entity_poly.pdbx_seq_one_letter_code
_entity_poly.pdbx_strand_id
1 'polypeptide(L)' 'MFLQYYLNEQGDRVYTLKKFDPMGQQTCSAHPARFSPDDKYSRHRITIKKRFKVLMTQQPRPVL' A
#
# COMPACT_ATOMS: atom_id res chain seq x y z
N MET A 1 -6.38 13.87 0.50
CA MET A 1 -6.99 13.62 1.82
C MET A 1 -5.98 13.88 2.91
N PHE A 2 -6.42 14.42 4.05
CA PHE A 2 -5.52 14.85 5.12
C PHE A 2 -5.08 13.72 6.04
N LEU A 3 -5.92 12.70 6.23
CA LEU A 3 -5.61 11.59 7.13
C LEU A 3 -4.39 10.80 6.64
N GLN A 4 -3.37 10.76 7.49
CA GLN A 4 -2.15 9.98 7.30
C GLN A 4 -2.08 8.87 8.36
N TYR A 5 -1.16 7.93 8.18
CA TYR A 5 -0.79 6.95 9.17
C TYR A 5 0.70 6.60 9.10
N TYR A 6 1.21 6.02 10.18
CA TYR A 6 2.47 5.28 10.22
C TYR A 6 2.23 3.93 10.91
N LEU A 7 3.21 3.02 10.84
CA LEU A 7 3.15 1.73 11.50
C LEU A 7 3.90 1.80 12.83
N ASN A 8 3.29 1.34 13.92
CA ASN A 8 4.00 1.16 15.18
C ASN A 8 4.88 -0.11 15.14
N GLU A 9 5.59 -0.38 16.24
CA GLU A 9 6.45 -1.56 16.37
C GLU A 9 5.69 -2.89 16.25
N GLN A 10 4.39 -2.87 16.57
CA GLN A 10 3.48 -4.01 16.47
C GLN A 10 2.92 -4.21 15.04
N GLY A 11 3.16 -3.26 14.13
CA GLY A 11 2.63 -3.26 12.76
C GLY A 11 1.20 -2.72 12.62
N ASP A 12 0.65 -2.11 13.67
CA ASP A 12 -0.65 -1.44 13.64
C ASP A 12 -0.55 -0.01 13.09
N ARG A 13 -1.64 0.45 12.49
CA ARG A 13 -1.73 1.81 11.94
C ARG A 13 -2.04 2.81 13.05
N VAL A 14 -1.16 3.77 13.24
CA VAL A 14 -1.41 4.94 14.07
C VAL A 14 -1.77 6.13 13.18
N TYR A 15 -3.00 6.63 13.32
CA TYR A 15 -3.51 7.72 12.49
C TYR A 15 -3.06 9.08 12.98
N THR A 16 -2.81 9.98 12.03
CA THR A 16 -2.35 11.34 12.30
C THR A 16 -2.70 12.28 11.16
N LEU A 17 -2.66 13.59 11.43
CA LEU A 17 -2.74 14.64 10.40
C LEU A 17 -1.36 15.23 10.06
N LYS A 18 -0.33 14.88 10.85
CA LYS A 18 1.05 15.32 10.63
C LYS A 18 1.64 14.60 9.43
N LYS A 19 2.63 15.24 8.78
CA LYS A 19 3.36 14.67 7.63
C LYS A 19 4.55 13.80 8.02
N PHE A 20 4.96 13.90 9.27
CA PHE A 20 6.08 13.16 9.84
C PHE A 20 5.61 12.41 11.09
N ASP A 21 6.14 11.21 11.28
CA ASP A 21 5.96 10.41 12.47
C ASP A 21 6.85 10.93 13.63
N PRO A 22 6.74 10.37 14.85
CA PRO A 22 7.59 10.78 15.97
C PRO A 22 9.10 10.55 15.78
N MET A 23 9.49 9.67 14.84
CA MET A 23 10.89 9.37 14.51
C MET A 23 11.42 10.19 13.32
N GLY A 24 10.60 11.08 12.75
CA GLY A 24 10.93 11.92 11.60
C GLY A 24 10.76 11.27 10.23
N GLN A 25 10.19 10.06 10.14
CA GLN A 25 9.86 9.42 8.87
C GLN A 25 8.57 9.99 8.28
N GLN A 26 8.45 9.96 6.95
CA GLN A 26 7.25 10.46 6.27
C GLN A 26 6.06 9.53 6.48
N THR A 27 4.92 10.11 6.85
CA THR A 27 3.66 9.36 7.02
C THR A 27 3.03 9.03 5.67
N CYS A 28 2.29 7.94 5.61
CA CYS A 28 1.58 7.47 4.42
C CYS A 28 0.11 7.91 4.41
N SER A 29 -0.50 8.08 3.22
CA SER A 29 -1.94 8.35 3.10
C SER A 29 -2.76 7.17 3.64
N ALA A 30 -3.72 7.44 4.53
CA ALA A 30 -4.62 6.42 5.07
C ALA A 30 -5.62 5.89 4.03
N HIS A 31 -5.77 6.58 2.91
CA HIS A 31 -6.77 6.27 1.89
C HIS A 31 -6.13 5.55 0.70
N PRO A 32 -6.85 4.57 0.11
CA PRO A 32 -6.37 3.85 -1.06
C PRO A 32 -6.26 4.76 -2.28
N ALA A 33 -5.45 4.34 -3.25
CA ALA A 33 -5.41 4.98 -4.57
C ALA A 33 -6.79 4.91 -5.24
N ARG A 34 -7.17 5.97 -5.96
CA ARG A 34 -8.45 6.03 -6.67
C ARG A 34 -8.56 4.91 -7.71
N PHE A 35 -9.66 4.17 -7.67
CA PHE A 35 -9.99 3.22 -8.72
C PHE A 35 -10.46 3.92 -10.00
N SER A 36 -10.03 3.41 -11.16
CA SER A 36 -10.45 3.90 -12.47
C SER A 36 -10.72 2.70 -13.37
N PRO A 37 -11.92 2.56 -13.96
CA PRO A 37 -12.24 1.43 -14.82
C PRO A 37 -11.34 1.32 -16.06
N ASP A 38 -10.98 2.45 -16.67
CA ASP A 38 -10.14 2.50 -17.88
C ASP A 38 -8.67 2.12 -17.65
N ASP A 39 -8.16 2.31 -16.43
CA ASP A 39 -6.76 2.09 -16.00
C ASP A 39 -5.72 1.82 -17.12
N LYS A 40 -5.31 2.90 -17.80
CA LYS A 40 -4.33 2.87 -18.91
C LYS A 40 -2.99 2.23 -18.54
N TYR A 41 -2.64 2.19 -17.26
CA TYR A 41 -1.38 1.66 -16.75
C TYR A 41 -1.49 0.25 -16.17
N SER A 42 -2.63 -0.43 -16.35
CA SER A 42 -2.88 -1.81 -15.91
C SER A 42 -1.76 -2.78 -16.34
N ARG A 43 -1.33 -2.72 -17.61
CA ARG A 43 -0.22 -3.53 -18.14
C ARG A 43 1.07 -3.35 -17.34
N HIS A 44 1.46 -2.10 -17.06
CA HIS A 44 2.68 -1.78 -16.31
C HIS A 44 2.61 -2.33 -14.88
N ARG A 45 1.46 -2.15 -14.20
CA ARG A 45 1.26 -2.68 -12.85
C ARG A 45 1.38 -4.20 -12.81
N ILE A 46 0.78 -4.91 -13.76
CA ILE A 46 0.84 -6.38 -13.84
C ILE A 46 2.28 -6.86 -14.11
N THR A 47 2.99 -6.23 -15.04
CA THR A 47 4.39 -6.57 -15.35
C THR A 47 5.31 -6.44 -14.14
N ILE A 48 5.19 -5.34 -13.38
CA ILE A 48 5.96 -5.13 -12.15
C ILE A 48 5.63 -6.21 -11.12
N LYS A 49 4.34 -6.48 -10.86
CA LYS A 49 3.92 -7.54 -9.94
C LYS A 49 4.48 -8.92 -10.33
N LYS A 50 4.46 -9.24 -11.64
CA LYS A 50 5.00 -10.50 -12.16
C LYS A 50 6.51 -10.62 -11.93
N ARG A 51 7.26 -9.53 -12.13
CA ARG A 51 8.72 -9.47 -11.95
C ARG A 51 9.14 -9.76 -10.51
N PHE A 52 8.40 -9.23 -9.54
CA PHE A 52 8.67 -9.41 -8.11
C PHE A 52 7.92 -10.60 -7.48
N LYS A 53 7.28 -11.45 -8.30
CA LYS A 53 6.52 -12.64 -7.85
C LYS A 53 5.40 -12.32 -6.84
N VAL A 54 4.78 -11.14 -6.95
CA VAL A 54 3.74 -10.65 -6.01
C VAL A 54 2.31 -10.90 -6.52
N LEU A 55 2.14 -11.54 -7.69
CA LEU A 55 0.80 -11.90 -8.17
C LEU A 55 0.22 -13.01 -7.29
N MET A 56 -1.07 -12.93 -6.99
CA MET A 56 -1.74 -13.96 -6.17
C MET A 56 -1.67 -15.35 -6.81
N THR A 57 -1.64 -15.44 -8.15
CA THR A 57 -1.46 -16.69 -8.88
C THR A 57 -0.07 -17.31 -8.74
N GLN A 58 0.91 -16.56 -8.23
CA GLN A 58 2.28 -17.02 -7.97
C GLN A 58 2.51 -17.39 -6.50
N GLN A 59 1.55 -17.06 -5.62
CA GLN A 59 1.63 -17.34 -4.19
C GLN A 59 1.01 -18.72 -3.89
N PRO A 60 1.47 -19.43 -2.85
CA PRO A 60 0.85 -20.67 -2.43
C PRO A 60 -0.62 -20.43 -2.08
N ARG A 61 -1.47 -21.45 -2.27
CA ARG A 61 -2.89 -21.36 -1.91
C ARG A 61 -2.97 -21.03 -0.40
N PRO A 62 -3.75 -20.01 0.00
CA PRO A 62 -3.93 -19.74 1.43
C PRO A 62 -4.49 -20.99 2.10
N VAL A 63 -3.83 -21.42 3.18
CA VAL A 63 -4.35 -22.46 4.06
C VAL A 63 -5.51 -21.82 4.82
N LEU A 64 -6.69 -22.44 4.72
CA LEU A 64 -7.89 -22.01 5.45
C LEU A 64 -7.77 -22.33 6.94
#